data_AF-A0A653CX44-F1
#
_entry.id   AF-A0A653CX44-F1
#
_cell.length_a   1.000
_cell.length_b   1.000
_cell.length_c   1.000
_cell.angle_alpha   90.00
_cell.angle_beta   90.00
_cell.angle_gamma   90.00
#
_symmetry.space_group_name_H-M   'P 1'
#
loop_
_entity.id
_entity.type
_entity.pdbx_description
1 polymer ?
#
loop_
_entity_poly.entity_id
_entity_poly.type
_entity_poly.pdbx_seq_one_letter_code
_entity_poly.pdbx_strand_id
1 'polypeptide(L)'
;MLCTLIFQTLSGYKWNEPTYDVIIKVVEKNNLWANYCISRAAVRYGHHKTAHHIFSNLTEQVSLEHFHFWLVCLKEMSEAEMILCEDGKTLVDRLDNAIIHYNKAAAALKAASTPQHNLTFQAEYMKIRTEFLQCLLQLVYTCNILCIVPPPAIAATIVQNTRDEFQRH
;
A
#
# COMPACT_ATOMS: atom_id res chain seq x y z
N MET A 1 16.55 -1.13 18.98
CA MET A 1 17.54 -1.46 17.92
C MET A 1 17.50 -2.93 17.52
N LEU A 2 17.32 -3.89 18.44
CA LEU A 2 17.28 -5.32 18.07
C LEU A 2 16.17 -5.67 17.05
N CYS A 3 14.96 -5.13 17.21
CA CYS A 3 13.87 -5.36 16.25
C CYS A 3 14.22 -4.86 14.84
N THR A 4 14.96 -3.76 14.72
CA THR A 4 15.43 -3.24 13.44
C THR A 4 16.37 -4.22 12.75
N LEU A 5 17.28 -4.85 13.51
CA LEU A 5 18.18 -5.88 12.96
C LEU A 5 17.39 -7.09 12.48
N ILE A 6 16.40 -7.55 13.25
CA ILE A 6 15.51 -8.65 12.87
C ILE A 6 14.79 -8.31 11.56
N PHE A 7 14.21 -7.12 11.46
CA PHE A 7 13.55 -6.65 10.24
C PHE A 7 14.48 -6.58 9.03
N GLN A 8 15.73 -6.16 9.22
CA GLN A 8 16.74 -6.17 8.16
C GLN A 8 17.05 -7.61 7.70
N THR A 9 17.31 -8.51 8.64
CA THR A 9 17.69 -9.89 8.35
C THR A 9 16.57 -10.70 7.69
N LEU A 10 15.32 -10.40 8.03
CA LEU A 10 14.13 -11.07 7.50
C LEU A 10 13.52 -10.35 6.29
N SER A 11 14.15 -9.28 5.79
CA SER A 11 13.66 -8.55 4.63
C SER A 11 13.52 -9.50 3.42
N GLY A 12 12.31 -9.61 2.88
CA GLY A 12 11.98 -10.51 1.76
C GLY A 12 11.69 -11.96 2.14
N TYR A 13 11.79 -12.34 3.42
CA TYR A 13 11.45 -13.67 3.91
C TYR A 13 10.04 -13.74 4.49
N LYS A 14 9.37 -14.89 4.34
CA LYS A 14 8.11 -15.16 5.05
C LYS A 14 8.42 -15.39 6.53
N TRP A 15 7.67 -14.71 7.40
CA TRP A 15 7.82 -14.86 8.85
C TRP A 15 7.39 -16.26 9.29
N ASN A 16 8.11 -16.80 10.27
CA ASN A 16 7.59 -17.90 11.06
C ASN A 16 6.75 -17.32 12.23
N GLU A 17 5.73 -18.07 12.66
CA GLU A 17 4.87 -17.61 13.77
C GLU A 17 5.63 -17.33 15.07
N PRO A 18 6.61 -18.16 15.49
CA PRO A 18 7.34 -17.88 16.74
C PRO A 18 8.06 -16.53 16.75
N THR A 19 8.63 -16.11 15.60
CA THR A 19 9.35 -14.83 15.51
C THR A 19 8.37 -13.66 15.52
N TYR A 20 7.21 -13.82 14.88
CA TYR A 20 6.14 -12.83 14.94
C TYR A 20 5.65 -12.63 16.38
N ASP A 21 5.35 -13.73 17.08
CA ASP A 21 4.90 -13.71 18.47
C ASP A 21 5.89 -13.05 19.43
N VAL A 22 7.20 -13.30 19.24
CA VAL A 22 8.25 -12.66 20.04
C VAL A 22 8.23 -11.15 19.83
N ILE A 23 8.06 -10.68 18.58
CA ILE A 23 7.99 -9.24 18.30
C ILE A 23 6.75 -8.61 18.94
N ILE A 24 5.60 -9.28 18.88
CA ILE A 24 4.37 -8.78 19.54
C ILE A 24 4.56 -8.67 21.05
N LYS A 25 5.12 -9.70 21.70
CA LYS A 25 5.44 -9.67 23.14
C LYS A 25 6.40 -8.54 23.52
N VAL A 26 7.37 -8.22 22.65
CA VAL A 26 8.28 -7.08 22.87
C VAL A 26 7.53 -5.76 22.78
N VAL A 27 6.63 -5.60 21.81
CA VAL A 27 5.81 -4.39 21.65
C VAL A 27 4.90 -4.16 22.86
N GLU A 28 4.27 -5.22 23.39
CA GLU A 28 3.39 -5.13 24.56
C GLU A 28 4.10 -4.65 25.83
N LYS A 29 5.39 -4.99 25.99
CA LYS A 29 6.19 -4.62 27.17
C LYS A 29 6.94 -3.30 27.03
N ASN A 30 6.80 -2.62 25.90
CA ASN A 30 7.57 -1.42 25.59
C ASN A 30 6.68 -0.17 25.62
N ASN A 31 7.32 1.00 25.68
CA ASN A 31 6.58 2.26 25.67
C ASN A 31 6.09 2.61 24.25
N LEU A 32 5.10 3.51 24.17
CA LEU A 32 4.44 3.88 22.90
C LEU A 32 5.39 4.50 21.88
N TRP A 33 6.35 5.30 22.34
CA TRP A 33 7.36 5.89 21.45
C TRP A 33 8.27 4.83 20.83
N ALA A 34 8.73 3.88 21.64
CA ALA A 34 9.54 2.78 21.15
C ALA A 34 8.75 1.89 20.19
N ASN A 35 7.46 1.65 20.45
CA ASN A 35 6.56 0.94 19.55
C ASN A 35 6.41 1.68 18.20
N TYR A 36 6.28 3.01 18.22
CA TYR A 36 6.28 3.83 17.02
C TYR A 36 7.62 3.74 16.24
N CYS A 37 8.76 3.72 16.93
CA CYS A 37 10.06 3.51 16.29
C CYS A 37 10.19 2.10 15.67
N ILE A 38 9.68 1.07 16.37
CA ILE A 38 9.68 -0.32 15.88
C ILE A 38 8.80 -0.44 14.63
N SER A 39 7.59 0.11 14.63
CA SER A 39 6.70 0.06 13.47
C SER A 39 7.27 0.80 12.27
N ARG A 40 7.90 1.97 12.47
CA ARG A 40 8.64 2.66 11.41
C ARG A 40 9.77 1.81 10.81
N ALA A 41 10.51 1.10 11.64
CA ALA A 41 11.55 0.18 11.16
C ALA A 41 10.93 -1.00 10.40
N ALA A 42 9.79 -1.53 10.85
CA ALA A 42 9.06 -2.60 10.18
C ALA A 42 8.65 -2.18 8.76
N VAL A 43 7.99 -1.02 8.60
CA VAL A 43 7.59 -0.49 7.28
C VAL A 43 8.81 -0.28 6.38
N ARG A 44 9.92 0.23 6.90
CA ARG A 44 11.15 0.47 6.13
C ARG A 44 11.71 -0.80 5.47
N TYR A 45 11.50 -1.97 6.08
CA TYR A 45 11.99 -3.26 5.57
C TYR A 45 10.86 -4.15 5.03
N GLY A 46 9.69 -3.58 4.73
CA GLY A 46 8.59 -4.29 4.08
C GLY A 46 7.72 -5.16 5.00
N HIS A 47 7.86 -5.04 6.32
CA HIS A 47 7.11 -5.85 7.29
C HIS A 47 5.77 -5.20 7.65
N HIS A 48 4.90 -5.07 6.66
CA HIS A 48 3.67 -4.29 6.75
C HIS A 48 2.63 -4.88 7.71
N LYS A 49 2.49 -6.21 7.81
CA LYS A 49 1.61 -6.88 8.78
C LYS A 49 1.93 -6.50 10.22
N THR A 50 3.22 -6.55 10.58
CA THR A 50 3.70 -6.17 11.92
C THR A 50 3.49 -4.69 12.18
N ALA A 51 3.78 -3.83 11.20
CA ALA A 51 3.57 -2.40 11.32
C ALA A 51 2.09 -2.04 11.52
N HIS A 52 1.20 -2.63 10.73
CA HIS A 52 -0.25 -2.42 10.82
C HIS A 52 -0.79 -2.74 12.21
N HIS A 53 -0.39 -3.89 12.78
CA HIS A 53 -0.79 -4.27 14.13
C HIS A 53 -0.34 -3.23 15.18
N ILE A 54 0.93 -2.81 15.13
CA ILE A 54 1.47 -1.84 16.08
C ILE A 54 0.79 -0.47 15.92
N PHE A 55 0.58 0.01 14.69
CA PHE A 55 -0.08 1.29 14.45
C PHE A 55 -1.54 1.27 14.89
N SER A 56 -2.26 0.15 14.72
CA SER A 56 -3.63 0.00 15.22
C SER A 56 -3.67 0.20 16.73
N ASN A 57 -2.80 -0.48 17.48
CA ASN A 57 -2.74 -0.34 18.94
C ASN A 57 -2.33 1.08 19.38
N LEU A 58 -1.41 1.73 18.66
CA LEU A 58 -0.98 3.09 18.96
C LEU A 58 -2.10 4.11 18.70
N THR A 59 -2.92 3.91 17.67
CA THR A 59 -3.99 4.83 17.28
C THR A 59 -5.03 5.02 18.38
N GLU A 60 -5.28 3.97 19.16
CA GLU A 60 -6.24 3.97 20.29
C GLU A 60 -5.71 4.70 21.53
N GLN A 61 -4.40 4.92 21.63
CA GLN A 61 -3.75 5.41 22.85
C GLN A 61 -3.24 6.85 22.73
N VAL A 62 -3.34 7.45 21.56
CA VAL A 62 -2.89 8.83 21.31
C VAL A 62 -4.00 9.83 21.60
N SER A 63 -3.67 10.86 22.39
CA SER A 63 -4.59 11.91 22.80
C SER A 63 -4.63 13.13 21.87
N LEU A 64 -3.58 13.35 21.08
CA LEU A 64 -3.47 14.49 20.15
C LEU A 64 -4.03 14.12 18.78
N GLU A 65 -4.99 14.91 18.30
CA GLU A 65 -5.73 14.64 17.06
C GLU A 65 -4.85 14.53 15.81
N HIS A 66 -3.90 15.45 15.63
CA HIS A 66 -2.97 15.39 14.48
C HIS A 66 -2.11 14.12 14.49
N PHE A 67 -1.71 13.65 15.67
CA PHE A 67 -0.96 12.39 15.81
C PHE A 67 -1.85 11.18 15.61
N HIS A 68 -3.12 11.23 16.05
CA HIS A 68 -4.10 10.19 15.75
C HIS A 68 -4.27 10.03 14.23
N PHE A 69 -4.53 11.12 13.50
CA PHE A 69 -4.67 11.06 12.04
C PHE A 69 -3.39 10.64 11.31
N TRP A 70 -2.22 11.04 11.84
CA TRP A 70 -0.94 10.55 11.33
C TRP A 70 -0.80 9.03 11.48
N LEU A 71 -1.16 8.48 12.64
CA LEU A 71 -1.13 7.04 12.87
C LEU A 71 -2.18 6.29 12.04
N VAL A 72 -3.38 6.85 11.87
CA VAL A 72 -4.40 6.32 10.96
C VAL A 72 -3.85 6.25 9.54
N CYS A 73 -3.19 7.30 9.05
CA CYS A 73 -2.53 7.29 7.74
C CYS A 73 -1.54 6.12 7.62
N LEU A 74 -0.62 5.97 8.59
CA LEU A 74 0.38 4.89 8.56
C LEU A 74 -0.23 3.49 8.66
N LYS A 75 -1.31 3.34 9.43
CA LYS A 75 -2.07 2.10 9.58
C LYS A 75 -2.71 1.70 8.25
N GLU A 76 -3.42 2.63 7.60
CA GLU A 76 -4.08 2.39 6.30
C GLU A 76 -3.07 2.14 5.17
N MET A 77 -1.92 2.84 5.17
CA MET A 77 -0.83 2.55 4.23
C MET A 77 -0.28 1.12 4.41
N SER A 78 -0.09 0.70 5.66
CA SER A 78 0.44 -0.63 5.96
C SER A 78 -0.55 -1.73 5.58
N GLU A 79 -1.85 -1.47 5.73
CA GLU A 79 -2.91 -2.37 5.27
C GLU A 79 -2.91 -2.50 3.74
N ALA A 80 -2.81 -1.37 3.02
CA ALA A 80 -2.74 -1.37 1.55
C ALA A 80 -1.57 -2.23 1.03
N GLU A 81 -0.37 -2.04 1.58
CA GLU A 81 0.82 -2.81 1.19
C GLU A 81 0.72 -4.29 1.60
N MET A 82 0.09 -4.59 2.74
CA MET A 82 -0.16 -5.99 3.13
C MET A 82 -1.08 -6.70 2.11
N ILE A 83 -2.18 -6.06 1.71
CA ILE A 83 -3.10 -6.58 0.69
C ILE A 83 -2.38 -6.78 -0.66
N LEU A 84 -1.50 -5.85 -1.03
CA LEU A 84 -0.66 -6.00 -2.23
C LEU A 84 0.31 -7.18 -2.15
N CYS A 85 0.58 -7.76 -0.99
CA CYS A 85 1.43 -8.94 -0.83
C CYS A 85 0.63 -10.24 -0.59
N GLU A 86 -0.70 -10.22 -0.52
CA GLU A 86 -1.51 -11.42 -0.27
C GLU A 86 -1.57 -12.36 -1.50
N ASP A 87 -1.24 -13.63 -1.31
CA ASP A 87 -1.23 -14.65 -2.37
C ASP A 87 -2.65 -15.22 -2.70
N GLY A 88 -3.70 -14.83 -1.95
CA GLY A 88 -5.02 -15.50 -1.97
C GLY A 88 -6.14 -14.83 -2.78
N LYS A 89 -5.93 -13.59 -3.26
CA LYS A 89 -6.94 -12.81 -4.01
C LYS A 89 -6.46 -12.55 -5.43
N THR A 90 -7.40 -12.25 -6.34
CA THR A 90 -7.03 -11.87 -7.71
C THR A 90 -6.20 -10.57 -7.69
N LEU A 91 -5.36 -10.37 -8.71
CA LEU A 91 -4.56 -9.15 -8.81
C LEU A 91 -5.44 -7.89 -8.87
N VAL A 92 -6.58 -7.98 -9.55
CA VAL A 92 -7.58 -6.90 -9.64
C VAL A 92 -8.11 -6.55 -8.25
N ASP A 93 -8.60 -7.55 -7.51
CA ASP A 93 -9.14 -7.34 -6.16
C ASP A 93 -8.09 -6.73 -5.22
N ARG A 94 -6.84 -7.19 -5.31
CA ARG A 94 -5.73 -6.67 -4.49
C ARG A 94 -5.44 -5.21 -4.80
N LEU A 95 -5.37 -4.85 -6.07
CA LEU A 95 -5.14 -3.48 -6.52
C LEU A 95 -6.30 -2.56 -6.10
N ASP A 96 -7.55 -2.98 -6.34
CA ASP A 96 -8.74 -2.20 -5.98
C ASP A 96 -8.81 -1.94 -4.47
N ASN A 97 -8.63 -2.98 -3.64
CA ASN A 97 -8.64 -2.82 -2.19
C ASN A 97 -7.48 -1.97 -1.69
N ALA A 98 -6.27 -2.15 -2.24
CA ALA A 98 -5.13 -1.31 -1.87
C ALA A 98 -5.37 0.17 -2.19
N ILE A 99 -5.96 0.49 -3.35
CA ILE A 99 -6.33 1.85 -3.75
C ILE A 99 -7.33 2.47 -2.75
N ILE A 100 -8.31 1.69 -2.27
CA ILE A 100 -9.26 2.16 -1.24
C ILE A 100 -8.52 2.57 0.03
N HIS A 101 -7.60 1.73 0.52
CA HIS A 101 -6.82 2.02 1.72
C HIS A 101 -5.87 3.20 1.53
N TYR A 102 -5.26 3.36 0.35
CA TYR A 102 -4.47 4.55 0.04
C TYR A 102 -5.27 5.84 0.01
N ASN A 103 -6.51 5.81 -0.50
CA ASN A 103 -7.40 6.97 -0.45
C ASN A 103 -7.79 7.34 0.99
N LYS A 104 -8.06 6.35 1.85
CA LYS A 104 -8.28 6.56 3.29
C LYS A 104 -7.04 7.17 3.96
N ALA A 105 -5.86 6.66 3.63
CA ALA A 105 -4.59 7.18 4.14
C ALA A 105 -4.37 8.64 3.71
N ALA A 106 -4.64 8.97 2.44
CA ALA A 106 -4.53 10.33 1.92
C ALA A 106 -5.49 11.31 2.62
N ALA A 107 -6.72 10.88 2.92
CA ALA A 107 -7.68 11.69 3.68
C ALA A 107 -7.19 11.94 5.12
N ALA A 108 -6.72 10.89 5.81
CA ALA A 108 -6.15 11.01 7.15
C ALA A 108 -4.91 11.91 7.17
N LEU A 109 -4.03 11.81 6.17
CA LEU A 109 -2.83 12.63 6.05
C LEU A 109 -3.16 14.12 5.90
N LYS A 110 -4.21 14.46 5.14
CA LYS A 110 -4.68 15.84 5.02
C LYS A 110 -5.19 16.38 6.35
N ALA A 111 -5.90 15.57 7.14
CA ALA A 111 -6.36 15.93 8.48
C ALA A 111 -5.21 16.06 9.51
N ALA A 112 -4.12 15.31 9.33
CA ALA A 112 -2.92 15.41 10.16
C ALA A 112 -2.07 16.65 9.85
N SER A 113 -2.14 17.18 8.63
CA SER A 113 -1.35 18.33 8.18
C SER A 113 -1.85 19.62 8.81
N THR A 114 -0.92 20.49 9.23
CA THR A 114 -1.24 21.80 9.80
C THR A 114 -0.42 22.90 9.10
N PRO A 115 -0.80 24.19 9.19
CA PRO A 115 0.00 25.27 8.63
C PRO A 115 1.43 25.32 9.20
N GLN A 116 1.61 25.00 10.49
CA GLN A 116 2.91 24.93 11.17
C GLN A 116 3.71 23.69 10.78
N HIS A 117 3.04 22.55 10.55
CA HIS A 117 3.67 21.30 10.14
C HIS A 117 2.99 20.77 8.87
N ASN A 118 3.45 21.28 7.73
CA ASN A 118 2.93 20.90 6.43
C ASN A 118 3.58 19.60 5.94
N LEU A 119 2.76 18.59 5.66
CA LEU A 119 3.18 17.26 5.21
C LEU A 119 3.18 17.14 3.67
N THR A 120 3.70 18.16 2.98
CA THR A 120 3.63 18.27 1.51
C THR A 120 4.25 17.07 0.80
N PHE A 121 5.46 16.66 1.20
CA PHE A 121 6.15 15.53 0.56
C PHE A 121 5.33 14.24 0.69
N GLN A 122 4.83 13.98 1.90
CA GLN A 122 4.03 12.79 2.18
C GLN A 122 2.73 12.80 1.36
N ALA A 123 2.10 13.97 1.22
CA ALA A 123 0.86 14.13 0.46
C ALA A 123 1.08 13.86 -1.04
N GLU A 124 2.11 14.46 -1.63
CA GLU A 124 2.44 14.24 -3.04
C GLU A 124 2.89 12.79 -3.31
N TYR A 125 3.70 12.21 -2.43
CA TYR A 125 4.08 10.80 -2.53
C TYR A 125 2.86 9.88 -2.51
N MET A 126 1.93 10.11 -1.58
CA MET A 126 0.71 9.30 -1.45
C MET A 126 -0.15 9.38 -2.72
N LYS A 127 -0.30 10.59 -3.26
CA LYS A 127 -1.05 10.84 -4.49
C LYS A 127 -0.44 10.06 -5.66
N ILE A 128 0.86 10.21 -5.90
CA ILE A 128 1.56 9.52 -6.99
C ILE A 128 1.47 8.00 -6.83
N ARG A 129 1.64 7.47 -5.61
CA ARG A 129 1.51 6.03 -5.35
C ARG A 129 0.10 5.51 -5.68
N THR A 130 -0.94 6.28 -5.36
CA THR A 130 -2.33 5.91 -5.63
C THR A 130 -2.61 5.94 -7.13
N GLU A 131 -2.20 6.99 -7.82
CA GLU A 131 -2.34 7.14 -9.29
C GLU A 131 -1.58 6.02 -10.03
N PHE A 132 -0.40 5.64 -9.54
CA PHE A 132 0.36 4.53 -10.09
C PHE A 132 -0.40 3.20 -9.98
N LEU A 133 -0.99 2.90 -8.83
CA LEU A 133 -1.79 1.68 -8.66
C LEU A 133 -3.05 1.68 -9.54
N GLN A 134 -3.71 2.84 -9.69
CA GLN A 134 -4.84 2.99 -10.61
C GLN A 134 -4.43 2.75 -12.06
N CYS A 135 -3.25 3.23 -12.47
CA CYS A 135 -2.70 2.97 -13.80
C CYS A 135 -2.43 1.47 -14.03
N LEU A 136 -1.83 0.78 -13.04
CA LEU A 136 -1.62 -0.66 -13.10
C LEU A 136 -2.94 -1.45 -13.19
N LEU A 137 -3.94 -1.04 -12.41
CA LEU A 137 -5.27 -1.65 -12.46
C LEU A 137 -5.92 -1.47 -13.84
N GLN A 138 -5.86 -0.26 -14.40
CA GLN A 138 -6.37 0.02 -15.74
C GLN A 138 -5.65 -0.79 -16.81
N LEU A 139 -4.34 -1.00 -16.68
CA LEU A 139 -3.57 -1.86 -17.56
C LEU A 139 -4.09 -3.31 -17.51
N VAL A 140 -4.29 -3.86 -16.31
CA VAL A 140 -4.83 -5.22 -16.14
C VAL A 140 -6.23 -5.33 -16.76
N TYR A 141 -7.12 -4.36 -16.51
CA TYR A 141 -8.43 -4.35 -17.15
C TYR A 141 -8.35 -4.31 -18.68
N THR A 142 -7.47 -3.47 -19.23
CA THR A 142 -7.28 -3.35 -20.68
C THR A 142 -6.77 -4.67 -21.28
N CYS A 143 -5.79 -5.31 -20.64
CA CYS A 143 -5.29 -6.63 -21.05
C CYS A 143 -6.40 -7.69 -21.00
N ASN A 144 -7.21 -7.72 -19.95
CA ASN A 144 -8.32 -8.65 -19.82
C ASN A 144 -9.39 -8.41 -20.90
N ILE A 145 -9.71 -7.15 -21.20
CA ILE A 145 -10.66 -6.78 -22.26
C ILE A 145 -10.13 -7.22 -23.62
N LEU A 146 -8.84 -7.06 -23.92
CA LEU A 146 -8.23 -7.52 -25.18
C LEU A 146 -8.39 -9.03 -25.38
N CYS A 147 -8.38 -9.82 -24.31
CA CYS A 147 -8.62 -11.27 -24.39
C CYS A 147 -10.09 -11.63 -24.67
N ILE A 148 -11.04 -10.79 -24.23
CA ILE A 148 -12.50 -11.04 -24.34
C ILE A 148 -13.08 -10.43 -25.62
N VAL A 149 -12.57 -9.28 -26.04
CA VAL A 149 -12.94 -8.53 -27.24
C VAL A 149 -11.69 -8.27 -28.08
N PRO A 150 -11.01 -9.32 -28.59
CA PRO A 150 -9.80 -9.16 -29.39
C PRO A 150 -10.21 -8.48 -30.71
N PRO A 151 -9.75 -7.27 -31.06
CA PRO A 151 -10.37 -6.38 -32.03
C PRO A 151 -10.94 -7.09 -33.28
N PRO A 152 -12.25 -7.45 -33.30
CA PRO A 152 -12.77 -8.37 -34.30
C PRO A 152 -13.95 -7.73 -35.03
N ALA A 153 -13.70 -6.87 -36.02
CA ALA A 153 -14.63 -6.51 -37.12
C ALA A 153 -14.16 -5.28 -37.90
N ILE A 154 -13.43 -4.37 -37.24
CA ILE A 154 -13.11 -3.05 -37.83
C ILE A 154 -11.76 -3.06 -38.53
N ALA A 155 -10.75 -3.74 -37.98
CA ALA A 155 -9.40 -3.77 -38.54
C ALA A 155 -9.31 -4.42 -39.93
N ALA A 156 -10.03 -5.52 -40.19
CA ALA A 156 -9.93 -6.20 -41.48
C ALA A 156 -10.48 -5.36 -42.66
N THR A 157 -11.63 -4.72 -42.44
CA THR A 157 -12.33 -3.89 -43.44
C THR A 157 -11.69 -2.52 -43.62
N ILE A 158 -11.15 -1.94 -42.55
CA ILE A 158 -10.42 -0.67 -42.61
C ILE A 158 -9.05 -0.86 -43.25
N VAL A 159 -8.23 -1.84 -42.82
CA VAL A 159 -6.91 -2.14 -43.42
C VAL A 159 -7.00 -2.36 -44.94
N GLN A 160 -8.04 -3.06 -45.41
CA GLN A 160 -8.27 -3.26 -46.85
C GLN A 160 -8.58 -1.96 -47.60
N ASN A 161 -9.24 -0.99 -46.96
CA ASN A 161 -9.65 0.28 -47.57
C ASN A 161 -8.61 1.40 -47.44
N THR A 162 -7.86 1.47 -46.33
CA THR A 162 -6.87 2.54 -46.06
C THR A 162 -5.43 2.20 -46.42
N ARG A 163 -5.11 0.92 -46.73
CA ARG A 163 -3.73 0.44 -47.01
C ARG A 163 -2.70 0.85 -45.95
N ASP A 164 -3.15 1.05 -44.71
CA ASP A 164 -2.28 1.40 -43.59
C ASP A 164 -1.94 0.13 -42.81
N GLU A 165 -0.66 -0.27 -42.85
CA GLU A 165 -0.18 -1.51 -42.27
C GLU A 165 -0.19 -1.49 -40.73
N PHE A 166 -0.22 -0.32 -40.09
CA PHE A 166 -0.25 -0.19 -38.63
C PHE A 166 -1.63 -0.47 -38.02
N GLN A 167 -2.68 -0.52 -38.83
CA GLN A 167 -4.06 -0.79 -38.37
C GLN A 167 -4.35 -2.28 -38.11
N ARG A 168 -3.37 -3.15 -38.30
CA ARG A 168 -3.44 -4.57 -37.90
C ARG A 168 -3.22 -4.79 -36.41
N HIS A 169 -2.74 -3.79 -35.68
CA HIS A 169 -2.32 -3.90 -34.27
C HIS A 169 -3.16 -3.01 -33.35
#